data_AF-A0A1F8RZX9-F1
#
_entry.id   AF-A0A1F8RZX9-F1
#
_cell.length_a   1.000
_cell.length_b   1.000
_cell.length_c   1.000
_cell.angle_alpha   90.00
_cell.angle_beta   90.00
_cell.angle_gamma   90.00
#
_symmetry.space_group_name_H-M   'P 1'
#
loop_
_entity.id
_entity.type
_entity.pdbx_description
1 polymer ?
#
loop_
_entity_poly.entity_id
_entity_poly.type
_entity_poly.pdbx_seq_one_letter_code
_entity_poly.pdbx_strand_id
1 'polypeptide(L)'
;MHVACITSAIRRLGDVDPAFDALLAVVDVVYPIERADVERARRLLHTTPSISARDAIHIAVMQGRDIARILSFDSGFDGIPGIVRLS
;
A
#
# COMPACT_ATOMS: atom_id res chain seq x y z
N MET A 1 7.54 3.31 -7.67
CA MET A 1 6.55 3.91 -6.74
C MET A 1 6.33 2.93 -5.61
N HIS A 2 6.74 3.28 -4.40
CA HIS A 2 6.70 2.38 -3.25
C HIS A 2 5.84 2.99 -2.15
N VAL A 3 5.00 2.18 -1.53
CA VAL A 3 4.18 2.57 -0.39
C VAL A 3 4.73 1.86 0.84
N ALA A 4 5.07 2.59 1.90
CA ALA A 4 5.51 1.98 3.15
C ALA A 4 4.45 2.12 4.25
N CYS A 5 4.35 1.08 5.07
CA CYS A 5 3.47 1.05 6.22
C CYS A 5 4.31 0.99 7.51
N ILE A 6 4.05 1.91 8.44
CA ILE A 6 4.65 1.91 9.77
C ILE A 6 3.76 1.07 10.68
N THR A 7 4.29 0.03 11.33
CA THR A 7 3.48 -0.84 12.21
C THR A 7 4.06 -0.89 13.63
N SER A 8 3.19 -0.78 14.63
CA SER A 8 3.52 -0.94 16.06
C SER A 8 3.70 -2.42 16.47
N ALA A 9 3.40 -3.36 15.58
CA ALA A 9 3.37 -4.79 15.88
C ALA A 9 4.74 -5.36 16.28
N ILE A 10 5.83 -4.77 15.78
CA ILE A 10 7.21 -5.18 16.09
C ILE A 10 7.79 -4.51 17.34
N ARG A 11 7.01 -3.66 18.05
CA ARG A 11 7.41 -2.95 19.28
C ARG A 11 8.69 -2.11 19.17
N ARG A 12 8.98 -1.58 17.97
CA ARG A 12 10.15 -0.72 17.68
C ARG A 12 9.73 0.73 17.41
N LEU A 13 8.95 1.31 18.33
CA LEU A 13 8.39 2.65 18.14
C LEU A 13 9.47 3.74 17.99
N GLY A 14 10.62 3.59 18.66
CA GLY A 14 11.74 4.54 18.53
C GLY A 14 12.39 4.57 17.14
N ASP A 15 12.15 3.56 16.30
CA ASP A 15 12.68 3.48 14.94
C ASP A 15 11.69 3.99 13.88
N VAL A 16 10.48 4.40 14.29
CA VAL A 16 9.43 4.85 13.37
C VAL A 16 9.83 6.11 12.63
N ASP A 17 10.21 7.17 13.35
CA ASP A 17 10.52 8.46 12.73
C ASP A 17 11.75 8.34 11.81
N PRO A 18 12.88 7.73 12.22
CA PRO A 18 14.03 7.55 11.33
C PRO A 18 13.70 6.74 10.07
N ALA A 19 12.89 5.68 10.18
CA ALA A 19 12.49 4.87 9.03
C ALA A 19 11.55 5.64 8.09
N PHE A 20 10.66 6.45 8.66
CA PHE A 20 9.74 7.29 7.89
C PHE A 20 10.48 8.39 7.14
N ASP A 21 11.40 9.10 7.81
CA ASP A 21 12.23 10.14 7.20
C ASP A 21 13.11 9.57 6.07
N ALA A 22 13.73 8.41 6.30
CA ALA A 22 14.53 7.73 5.30
C ALA A 22 13.71 7.36 4.05
N LEU A 23 12.46 6.93 4.23
CA LEU A 23 11.56 6.67 3.12
C LEU A 23 11.17 7.95 2.37
N LEU A 24 10.80 9.00 3.09
CA LEU A 24 10.44 10.29 2.49
C LEU A 24 11.59 10.91 1.69
N ALA A 25 12.84 10.65 2.09
CA ALA A 25 14.02 11.12 1.36
C ALA A 25 14.24 10.44 0.00
N VAL A 26 13.62 9.27 -0.26
CA VAL A 26 13.83 8.49 -1.49
C VAL A 26 12.61 8.38 -2.41
N VAL A 27 11.42 8.75 -1.94
CA VAL A 27 10.20 8.70 -2.76
C VAL A 27 9.93 10.05 -3.41
N ASP A 28 9.60 10.05 -4.71
CA ASP A 28 9.30 11.29 -5.44
C ASP A 28 7.95 11.89 -5.03
N VAL A 29 6.97 11.04 -4.72
CA VAL A 29 5.57 11.43 -4.51
C VAL A 29 4.94 10.57 -3.42
N VAL A 30 4.25 11.24 -2.48
CA VAL A 30 3.33 10.61 -1.53
C VAL A 30 1.90 10.94 -1.97
N TYR A 31 1.15 9.92 -2.37
CA TYR A 31 -0.22 10.12 -2.82
C TYR A 31 -1.19 10.20 -1.63
N PRO A 32 -2.05 11.23 -1.56
CA PRO A 32 -3.11 11.29 -0.57
C PRO A 32 -4.18 10.23 -0.87
N ILE A 33 -4.81 9.72 0.18
CA ILE A 33 -6.01 8.87 0.05
C ILE A 33 -7.21 9.78 -0.11
N GLU A 34 -7.91 9.64 -1.23
CA GLU A 34 -9.13 10.39 -1.51
C GLU A 34 -10.38 9.55 -1.28
N ARG A 35 -11.55 10.20 -1.20
CA ARG A 35 -12.85 9.52 -1.06
C ARG A 35 -13.06 8.46 -2.14
N ALA A 36 -12.64 8.76 -3.38
CA ALA A 36 -12.74 7.83 -4.50
C ALA A 36 -11.92 6.55 -4.28
N ASP A 37 -10.75 6.66 -3.63
CA ASP A 37 -9.90 5.52 -3.29
C ASP A 37 -10.59 4.64 -2.24
N VAL A 38 -11.20 5.23 -1.21
CA VAL A 38 -11.94 4.50 -0.18
C VAL A 38 -13.17 3.78 -0.75
N GLU A 39 -13.92 4.44 -1.64
CA GLU A 39 -15.07 3.82 -2.30
C GLU A 39 -14.65 2.65 -3.22
N ARG A 40 -13.50 2.77 -3.91
CA ARG A 40 -12.93 1.69 -4.71
C ARG A 40 -12.44 0.55 -3.83
N ALA A 41 -11.75 0.84 -2.73
CA ALA A 41 -11.30 -0.17 -1.77
C ALA A 41 -12.46 -0.98 -1.20
N ARG A 42 -13.58 -0.31 -0.84
CA ARG A 42 -14.80 -1.00 -0.42
C ARG A 42 -15.29 -2.01 -1.48
N ARG A 43 -15.27 -1.65 -2.76
CA ARG A 43 -15.66 -2.59 -3.84
C ARG A 43 -14.70 -3.77 -3.94
N LEU A 44 -13.39 -3.52 -3.83
CA LEU A 44 -12.36 -4.56 -3.88
C LEU A 44 -12.54 -5.60 -2.78
N LEU A 45 -12.91 -5.18 -1.56
CA LEU A 45 -13.18 -6.09 -0.44
C LEU A 45 -14.32 -7.09 -0.72
N HIS A 46 -15.26 -6.73 -1.60
CA HIS A 46 -16.34 -7.63 -2.01
C HIS A 46 -15.95 -8.58 -3.14
N THR A 47 -15.00 -8.18 -4.00
CA THR A 47 -14.64 -8.92 -5.23
C THR A 47 -13.37 -9.74 -5.11
N THR A 48 -12.52 -9.45 -4.12
CA THR A 48 -11.22 -10.10 -3.93
C THR A 48 -11.19 -10.73 -2.55
N PRO A 49 -11.48 -12.04 -2.43
CA PRO A 49 -11.42 -12.74 -1.16
C PRO A 49 -10.04 -12.57 -0.51
N SER A 50 -10.00 -12.51 0.82
CA SER A 50 -8.78 -12.53 1.66
C SER A 50 -7.84 -11.32 1.64
N ILE A 51 -8.16 -10.21 0.95
CA ILE A 51 -7.36 -8.98 1.10
C ILE A 51 -7.77 -8.19 2.35
N SER A 52 -6.79 -7.57 3.02
CA SER A 52 -7.08 -6.70 4.16
C SER A 52 -7.65 -5.35 3.69
N ALA A 53 -8.30 -4.61 4.59
CA ALA A 53 -8.74 -3.25 4.31
C ALA A 53 -7.58 -2.30 3.93
N ARG A 54 -6.38 -2.53 4.49
CA ARG A 54 -5.17 -1.77 4.17
C ARG A 54 -4.75 -2.05 2.72
N ASP A 55 -4.70 -3.32 2.33
CA ASP A 55 -4.27 -3.69 0.98
C ASP A 55 -5.27 -3.23 -0.05
N ALA A 56 -6.57 -3.31 0.25
CA ALA A 56 -7.62 -2.76 -0.60
C ALA A 56 -7.43 -1.25 -0.87
N ILE A 57 -7.02 -0.47 0.14
CA ILE A 57 -6.70 0.95 -0.03
C ILE A 57 -5.46 1.14 -0.91
N HIS A 58 -4.38 0.38 -0.68
CA HIS A 58 -3.18 0.46 -1.52
C HIS A 58 -3.49 0.15 -2.99
N ILE A 59 -4.23 -0.94 -3.24
CA ILE A 59 -4.65 -1.34 -4.59
C ILE A 59 -5.53 -0.26 -5.22
N ALA A 60 -6.48 0.31 -4.47
CA ALA A 60 -7.37 1.35 -4.98
C ALA A 60 -6.64 2.63 -5.40
N VAL A 61 -5.66 3.07 -4.60
CA VAL A 61 -4.79 4.22 -4.92
C VAL A 61 -3.96 3.93 -6.17
N MET A 62 -3.37 2.73 -6.26
CA MET A 62 -2.58 2.29 -7.41
C MET A 62 -3.40 2.26 -8.70
N GLN A 63 -4.60 1.65 -8.67
CA GLN A 63 -5.51 1.60 -9.80
C GLN A 63 -5.99 3.00 -10.24
N GLY A 64 -6.18 3.93 -9.30
CA GLY A 64 -6.60 5.29 -9.61
C GLY A 64 -5.53 6.13 -10.33
N ARG A 65 -4.29 5.64 -10.40
CA ARG A 65 -3.10 6.36 -10.88
C ARG A 65 -2.29 5.52 -11.88
N ASP A 66 -2.85 4.42 -12.36
CA ASP A 66 -2.23 3.48 -13.31
C ASP A 66 -0.87 2.91 -12.85
N ILE A 67 -0.70 2.66 -11.55
CA ILE A 67 0.49 1.99 -11.03
C ILE A 67 0.24 0.49 -10.92
N ALA A 68 1.06 -0.28 -11.64
CA ALA A 68 0.97 -1.74 -11.69
C ALA A 68 2.03 -2.45 -10.83
N ARG A 69 3.01 -1.75 -10.25
CA ARG A 69 4.14 -2.36 -9.53
C ARG A 69 4.23 -1.82 -8.10
N ILE A 70 4.41 -2.71 -7.14
CA ILE A 70 4.57 -2.37 -5.72
C ILE A 70 5.81 -3.07 -5.16
N LEU A 71 6.68 -2.36 -4.45
CA LEU A 71 7.72 -2.98 -3.63
C LEU A 71 7.13 -3.27 -2.26
N SER A 72 7.01 -4.53 -1.91
CA SER A 72 6.43 -4.96 -0.65
C SER A 72 6.94 -6.33 -0.25
N PHE A 73 7.20 -6.48 1.05
CA PHE A 73 7.48 -7.78 1.66
C PHE A 73 6.19 -8.55 1.99
N ASP A 74 5.01 -7.95 1.81
CA ASP A 74 3.72 -8.59 2.04
C ASP A 74 3.31 -9.39 0.80
N SER A 75 3.34 -10.72 0.90
CA SER A 75 2.89 -11.63 -0.17
C SER A 75 1.38 -11.56 -0.44
N GLY A 76 0.60 -10.86 0.39
CA GLY A 76 -0.83 -10.65 0.17
C GLY A 76 -1.17 -9.88 -1.13
N PHE A 77 -0.19 -9.22 -1.74
CA PHE A 77 -0.34 -8.61 -3.07
C PHE A 77 -0.11 -9.60 -4.23
N ASP A 78 0.38 -10.82 -3.96
CA ASP A 78 0.55 -11.83 -4.98
C ASP A 78 -0.82 -12.29 -5.51
N GLY A 79 -0.96 -12.38 -6.83
CA GLY A 79 -2.20 -12.82 -7.47
C GLY A 79 -3.28 -11.74 -7.61
N ILE A 80 -3.03 -10.50 -7.18
CA ILE A 80 -3.94 -9.37 -7.43
C ILE A 80 -3.88 -9.00 -8.93
N PRO A 81 -4.99 -9.06 -9.68
CA PRO A 81 -4.99 -8.75 -11.10
C PRO A 81 -4.49 -7.33 -11.39
N GLY A 82 -3.54 -7.21 -12.31
CA GLY A 82 -2.95 -5.93 -12.72
C GLY A 82 -1.89 -5.38 -11.75
N ILE A 83 -1.56 -6.11 -10.68
CA ILE A 83 -0.52 -5.74 -9.73
C ILE A 83 0.62 -6.77 -9.78
N VAL A 84 1.85 -6.28 -9.78
CA VAL A 84 3.08 -7.07 -9.69
C VAL A 84 3.84 -6.63 -8.45
N ARG A 85 4.02 -7.56 -7.51
CA ARG A 85 4.85 -7.33 -6.34
C ARG A 85 6.33 -7.52 -6.69
N LEU A 86 7.14 -6.55 -6.30
CA LEU A 86 8.59 -6.58 -6.30
C LEU A 86 9.03 -6.89 -4.85
N SER A 87 10.06 -7.72 -4.71
CA SER A 87 10.61 -8.16 -3.42
C SER A 87 12.03 -7.68 -3.24
#